data_AF-H0QHJ9-F1
#
_entry.id   AF-H0QHJ9-F1
#
_cell.length_a   1.000
_cell.length_b   1.000
_cell.length_c   1.000
_cell.angle_alpha   90.00
_cell.angle_beta   90.00
_cell.angle_gamma   90.00
#
_symmetry.space_group_name_H-M   'P 1'
#
loop_
_entity.id
_entity.type
_entity.pdbx_description
1 polymer ?
#
loop_
_entity_poly.entity_id
_entity_poly.type
_entity_poly.pdbx_seq_one_letter_code
_entity_poly.pdbx_strand_id
1 'polypeptide(L)'
;MGQAEWATVPISTRDVDGPVFFTEHEWNTIEAATARVIPTDHHPGAREAKVVRFIDRMLAGTQFIFPAADGNGFLRMEGRDEAAWQERIKQRREFYREGVVELDRLAKERADVEFLELPAEDQDAVLETLSGATKPHAFSLEHSEVGLGGAPAGNQPVNEDFLEFFPLLVLNTRQGFYGDPVYGGNENRVGWGVIGFDGPPSLASTMDGSYTTRKYMVEGAEWPYDQHPEVLRYRRP
;
A
#
# COMPACT_ATOMS: atom_id res chain seq x y z
N MET A 1 15.37 -0.21 24.78
CA MET A 1 14.80 -1.55 24.57
C MET A 1 14.67 -1.75 23.08
N GLY A 2 14.98 -2.94 22.59
CA GLY A 2 14.80 -3.26 21.16
C GLY A 2 13.48 -3.98 20.92
N GLN A 3 13.09 -4.16 19.66
CA GLN A 3 11.87 -4.89 19.29
C GLN A 3 11.83 -6.33 19.85
N ALA A 4 12.99 -6.93 20.11
CA ALA A 4 13.13 -8.25 20.72
C ALA A 4 12.59 -8.34 22.16
N GLU A 5 12.39 -7.22 22.84
CA GLU A 5 11.88 -7.14 24.22
C GLU A 5 10.39 -6.81 24.28
N TRP A 6 9.75 -6.52 23.13
CA TRP A 6 8.33 -6.21 23.08
C TRP A 6 7.47 -7.46 23.20
N ALA A 7 6.34 -7.34 23.90
CA ALA A 7 5.40 -8.42 24.07
C ALA A 7 4.54 -8.62 22.81
N THR A 8 4.35 -9.87 22.40
CA THR A 8 3.35 -10.23 21.38
C THR A 8 1.95 -10.14 21.98
N VAL A 9 1.07 -9.42 21.29
CA VAL A 9 -0.36 -9.36 21.59
C VAL A 9 -1.10 -10.18 20.53
N PRO A 10 -1.94 -11.16 20.92
CA PRO A 10 -2.63 -12.05 20.00
C PRO A 10 -3.86 -11.35 19.39
N ILE A 11 -3.61 -10.38 18.51
CA ILE A 11 -4.62 -9.65 17.74
C ILE A 11 -4.37 -9.83 16.24
N SER A 12 -5.43 -9.79 15.46
CA SER A 12 -5.39 -9.82 14.01
C SER A 12 -6.06 -8.58 13.42
N THR A 13 -5.56 -8.12 12.28
CA THR A 13 -6.21 -7.07 11.48
C THR A 13 -7.62 -7.47 11.00
N ARG A 14 -7.92 -8.77 11.04
CA ARG A 14 -9.22 -9.37 10.67
C ARG A 14 -10.18 -9.57 11.83
N ASP A 15 -9.77 -9.36 13.08
CA ASP A 15 -10.65 -9.58 14.24
C ASP A 15 -11.76 -8.53 14.37
N VAL A 16 -11.57 -7.38 13.73
CA VAL A 16 -12.55 -6.29 13.68
C VAL A 16 -13.11 -6.21 12.28
N ASP A 17 -14.43 -6.35 12.16
CA ASP A 17 -15.15 -6.04 10.93
C ASP A 17 -15.37 -4.53 10.83
N GLY A 18 -15.04 -3.95 9.67
CA GLY A 18 -15.20 -2.52 9.41
C GLY A 18 -14.06 -1.63 9.95
N PRO A 19 -14.32 -0.32 10.13
CA PRO A 19 -13.29 0.65 10.45
C PRO A 19 -12.87 0.61 11.92
N VAL A 20 -11.57 0.84 12.16
CA VAL A 20 -10.98 1.09 13.49
C VAL A 20 -10.60 2.55 13.64
N PHE A 21 -10.09 3.18 12.57
CA PHE A 21 -9.71 4.58 12.55
C PHE A 21 -10.75 5.47 11.86
N PHE A 22 -11.19 5.08 10.67
CA PHE A 22 -12.10 5.86 9.85
C PHE A 22 -13.53 5.90 10.42
N THR A 23 -14.28 6.91 10.03
CA THR A 23 -15.75 6.81 10.05
C THR A 23 -16.24 5.92 8.91
N GLU A 24 -17.52 5.54 8.91
CA GLU A 24 -18.10 4.75 7.82
C GLU A 24 -18.00 5.47 6.47
N HIS A 25 -18.27 6.79 6.45
CA HIS A 25 -18.12 7.61 5.25
C HIS A 25 -16.68 7.64 4.73
N GLU A 26 -15.73 7.99 5.61
CA GLU A 26 -14.30 8.04 5.25
C GLU A 26 -13.80 6.68 4.72
N TRP A 27 -14.19 5.58 5.38
CA TRP A 27 -13.85 4.23 4.93
C TRP A 27 -14.38 3.97 3.52
N ASN A 28 -15.67 4.20 3.29
CA ASN A 28 -16.29 3.96 1.99
C ASN A 28 -15.65 4.83 0.90
N THR A 29 -15.40 6.11 1.18
CA THR A 29 -14.76 7.05 0.23
C THR A 29 -13.36 6.58 -0.14
N ILE A 30 -12.54 6.16 0.83
CA ILE A 30 -11.21 5.61 0.56
C ILE A 30 -11.29 4.28 -0.19
N GLU A 31 -12.25 3.40 0.12
CA GLU A 31 -12.46 2.17 -0.64
C GLU A 31 -12.79 2.47 -2.11
N ALA A 32 -13.68 3.43 -2.37
CA ALA A 32 -14.02 3.86 -3.73
C ALA A 32 -12.81 4.46 -4.46
N ALA A 33 -12.06 5.34 -3.80
CA ALA A 33 -10.88 5.98 -4.39
C ALA A 33 -9.78 4.95 -4.72
N THR A 34 -9.47 4.03 -3.80
CA THR A 34 -8.49 2.95 -4.06
C THR A 34 -8.94 1.99 -5.17
N ALA A 35 -10.26 1.77 -5.32
CA ALA A 35 -10.83 1.02 -6.44
C ALA A 35 -10.73 1.74 -7.80
N ARG A 36 -10.35 3.03 -7.83
CA ARG A 36 -9.98 3.72 -9.07
C ARG A 36 -8.48 3.62 -9.37
N VAL A 37 -7.65 3.42 -8.34
CA VAL A 37 -6.19 3.24 -8.47
C VAL A 37 -5.85 1.82 -8.94
N ILE A 38 -6.43 0.79 -8.33
CA ILE A 38 -6.34 -0.61 -8.79
C ILE A 38 -7.78 -1.13 -9.00
N PRO A 39 -8.39 -0.89 -10.16
CA PRO A 39 -9.76 -1.30 -10.44
C PRO A 39 -9.88 -2.80 -10.64
N THR A 40 -11.05 -3.33 -10.28
CA THR A 40 -11.46 -4.69 -10.66
C THR A 40 -11.75 -4.72 -12.16
N ASP A 41 -11.19 -5.71 -12.85
CA ASP A 41 -11.44 -5.95 -14.27
C ASP A 41 -11.65 -7.45 -14.53
N HIS A 42 -10.89 -8.08 -15.41
CA HIS A 42 -10.81 -9.54 -15.53
C HIS A 42 -10.12 -10.19 -14.31
N HIS A 43 -9.41 -9.39 -13.51
CA HIS A 43 -8.77 -9.78 -12.26
C HIS A 43 -9.33 -9.00 -11.05
N PRO A 44 -9.18 -9.55 -9.82
CA PRO A 44 -9.53 -8.84 -8.59
C PRO A 44 -8.75 -7.54 -8.42
N GLY A 45 -9.41 -6.49 -7.91
CA GLY A 45 -8.83 -5.17 -7.65
C GLY A 45 -8.76 -4.83 -6.15
N ALA A 46 -8.60 -3.53 -5.85
CA ALA A 46 -8.40 -3.04 -4.49
C ALA A 46 -9.53 -3.42 -3.50
N ARG A 47 -10.78 -3.53 -3.99
CA ARG A 47 -11.95 -3.92 -3.20
C ARG A 47 -11.85 -5.37 -2.73
N GLU A 48 -11.54 -6.29 -3.66
CA GLU A 48 -11.39 -7.72 -3.34
C GLU A 48 -10.20 -7.96 -2.42
N ALA A 49 -9.12 -7.18 -2.60
CA ALA A 49 -7.93 -7.23 -1.75
C ALA A 49 -8.13 -6.61 -0.36
N LYS A 50 -9.26 -5.95 -0.08
CA LYS A 50 -9.51 -5.21 1.18
C LYS A 50 -8.42 -4.16 1.47
N VAL A 51 -7.99 -3.43 0.44
CA VAL A 51 -6.97 -2.37 0.57
C VAL A 51 -7.38 -1.31 1.61
N VAL A 52 -8.65 -0.92 1.66
CA VAL A 52 -9.13 0.06 2.66
C VAL A 52 -8.87 -0.41 4.09
N ARG A 53 -8.97 -1.72 4.36
CA ARG A 53 -8.67 -2.29 5.68
C ARG A 53 -7.18 -2.16 6.00
N PHE A 54 -6.29 -2.42 5.04
CA PHE A 54 -4.86 -2.15 5.24
C PHE A 54 -4.61 -0.70 5.68
N ILE A 55 -5.17 0.25 4.93
CA ILE A 55 -4.98 1.68 5.19
C ILE A 55 -5.53 2.06 6.57
N ASP A 56 -6.74 1.62 6.91
CA ASP A 56 -7.35 1.88 8.20
C ASP A 56 -6.54 1.30 9.37
N ARG A 57 -6.08 0.05 9.25
CA ARG A 57 -5.28 -0.62 10.30
C ARG A 57 -3.91 0.03 10.47
N MET A 58 -3.29 0.48 9.38
CA MET A 58 -2.08 1.29 9.42
C MET A 58 -2.32 2.62 10.18
N LEU A 59 -3.47 3.27 9.96
CA LEU A 59 -3.85 4.52 10.62
C LEU A 59 -4.42 4.31 12.04
N ALA A 60 -4.74 3.09 12.46
CA ALA A 60 -5.30 2.78 13.79
C ALA A 60 -4.32 3.01 14.95
N GLY A 61 -3.05 3.32 14.67
CA GLY A 61 -2.07 3.73 15.68
C GLY A 61 -0.87 2.79 15.70
N THR A 62 -0.60 2.18 16.85
CA THR A 62 0.58 1.32 17.07
C THR A 62 0.24 -0.19 17.08
N GLN A 63 -1.04 -0.55 16.95
CA GLN A 63 -1.52 -1.92 17.14
C GLN A 63 -1.07 -2.88 16.04
N PHE A 64 -1.00 -2.42 14.79
CA PHE A 64 -0.82 -3.29 13.61
C PHE A 64 0.48 -3.01 12.85
N ILE A 65 1.54 -2.61 13.56
CA ILE A 65 2.79 -2.14 12.93
C ILE A 65 3.79 -3.26 12.70
N PHE A 66 4.08 -4.05 13.73
CA PHE A 66 5.09 -5.11 13.68
C PHE A 66 4.42 -6.45 13.96
N PRO A 67 4.12 -7.27 12.94
CA PRO A 67 3.59 -8.59 13.18
C PRO A 67 4.66 -9.44 13.88
N ALA A 68 4.23 -10.30 14.81
CA ALA A 68 5.13 -11.22 15.49
C ALA A 68 5.68 -12.25 14.49
N ALA A 69 6.92 -12.67 14.70
CA ALA A 69 7.62 -13.55 13.77
C ALA A 69 6.92 -14.92 13.56
N ASP A 70 6.16 -15.38 14.55
CA ASP A 70 5.38 -16.62 14.47
C ASP A 70 4.03 -16.45 13.75
N GLY A 71 3.63 -15.22 13.43
CA GLY A 71 2.36 -14.87 12.79
C GLY A 71 1.15 -14.86 13.71
N ASN A 72 1.32 -15.03 15.03
CA ASN A 72 0.20 -15.16 15.98
C ASN A 72 -0.18 -13.84 16.66
N GLY A 73 0.12 -12.70 16.05
CA GLY A 73 -0.21 -11.40 16.62
C GLY A 73 0.70 -10.27 16.16
N PHE A 74 0.72 -9.20 16.96
CA PHE A 74 1.55 -8.02 16.74
C PHE A 74 2.35 -7.68 17.99
N LEU A 75 3.56 -7.17 17.80
CA LEU A 75 4.40 -6.67 18.88
C LEU A 75 3.85 -5.33 19.38
N ARG A 76 3.69 -5.22 20.70
CA ARG A 76 3.26 -3.98 21.34
C ARG A 76 4.46 -3.05 21.53
N MET A 77 4.45 -1.94 20.82
CA MET A 77 5.39 -0.84 21.05
C MET A 77 5.13 -0.21 22.41
N GLU A 78 6.20 0.17 23.14
CA GLU A 78 6.09 0.83 24.44
C GLU A 78 7.11 1.99 24.55
N GLY A 79 6.77 2.99 25.36
CA GLY A 79 7.70 4.07 25.72
C GLY A 79 7.99 5.04 24.57
N ARG A 80 9.26 5.36 24.33
CA ARG A 80 9.65 6.40 23.37
C ARG A 80 9.33 6.01 21.92
N ASP A 81 9.42 4.74 21.58
CA ASP A 81 9.15 4.25 20.23
C ASP A 81 7.65 4.37 19.92
N GLU A 82 6.80 4.06 20.89
CA GLU A 82 5.35 4.27 20.80
C GLU A 82 5.02 5.76 20.61
N ALA A 83 5.60 6.64 21.44
CA ALA A 83 5.38 8.08 21.35
C ALA A 83 5.82 8.66 19.99
N ALA A 84 6.99 8.26 19.49
CA ALA A 84 7.48 8.68 18.18
C ALA A 84 6.57 8.21 17.04
N TRP A 85 6.05 6.99 17.14
CA TRP A 85 5.11 6.46 16.16
C TRP A 85 3.77 7.20 16.17
N GLN A 86 3.25 7.53 17.35
CA GLN A 86 1.99 8.28 17.49
C GLN A 86 2.08 9.68 16.86
N GLU A 87 3.21 10.37 17.01
CA GLU A 87 3.41 11.66 16.33
C GLU A 87 3.46 11.51 14.80
N ARG A 88 4.15 10.47 14.31
CA ARG A 88 4.21 10.17 12.86
C ARG A 88 2.84 9.82 12.30
N ILE A 89 2.05 9.00 13.00
CA ILE A 89 0.74 8.57 12.50
C ILE A 89 -0.29 9.71 12.55
N LYS A 90 -0.17 10.65 13.49
CA LYS A 90 -1.08 11.79 13.61
C LYS A 90 -1.12 12.62 12.33
N GLN A 91 0.04 12.97 11.77
CA GLN A 91 0.11 13.74 10.52
C GLN A 91 -0.58 13.01 9.36
N ARG A 92 -0.44 11.69 9.30
CA ARG A 92 -1.06 10.86 8.25
C ARG A 92 -2.57 10.77 8.40
N ARG A 93 -3.06 10.64 9.64
CA ARG A 93 -4.49 10.67 9.95
C ARG A 93 -5.13 11.97 9.47
N GLU A 94 -4.45 13.09 9.69
CA GLU A 94 -4.90 14.41 9.23
C GLU A 94 -4.97 14.45 7.69
N PHE A 95 -3.92 14.05 6.98
CA PHE A 95 -3.93 14.00 5.51
C PHE A 95 -5.04 13.14 4.92
N TYR A 96 -5.34 11.98 5.51
CA TYR A 96 -6.44 11.16 5.02
C TYR A 96 -7.81 11.80 5.22
N ARG A 97 -8.03 12.47 6.37
CA ARG A 97 -9.30 13.17 6.63
C ARG A 97 -9.46 14.39 5.74
N GLU A 98 -8.42 15.20 5.60
CA GLU A 98 -8.41 16.35 4.69
C GLU A 98 -8.61 15.90 3.23
N GLY A 99 -7.98 14.79 2.84
CA GLY A 99 -8.16 14.19 1.53
C GLY A 99 -9.60 13.76 1.23
N VAL A 100 -10.30 13.13 2.19
CA VAL A 100 -11.72 12.79 2.04
C VAL A 100 -12.58 14.05 1.88
N VAL A 101 -12.34 15.08 2.71
CA VAL A 101 -13.04 16.36 2.59
C VAL A 101 -12.83 16.99 1.21
N GLU A 102 -11.61 16.92 0.69
CA GLU A 102 -11.26 17.48 -0.61
C GLU A 102 -11.90 16.69 -1.77
N LEU A 103 -11.95 15.36 -1.69
CA LEU A 103 -12.67 14.52 -2.65
C LEU A 103 -14.15 14.88 -2.71
N ASP A 104 -14.79 15.04 -1.55
CA ASP A 104 -16.21 15.42 -1.48
C ASP A 104 -16.45 16.85 -1.94
N ARG A 105 -15.53 17.78 -1.67
CA ARG A 105 -15.60 19.16 -2.18
C ARG A 105 -15.58 19.18 -3.70
N LEU A 106 -14.61 18.48 -4.32
CA LEU A 106 -14.48 18.38 -5.77
C LEU A 106 -15.68 17.66 -6.42
N ALA A 107 -16.23 16.64 -5.75
CA ALA A 107 -17.44 15.96 -6.20
C ALA A 107 -18.66 16.89 -6.20
N LYS A 108 -18.83 17.69 -5.14
CA LYS A 108 -19.91 18.68 -5.03
C LYS A 108 -19.80 19.77 -6.08
N GLU A 109 -18.60 20.26 -6.37
CA GLU A 109 -18.38 21.23 -7.45
C GLU A 109 -18.72 20.68 -8.83
N ARG A 110 -18.54 19.38 -9.03
CA ARG A 110 -18.81 18.70 -10.30
C ARG A 110 -20.28 18.36 -10.51
N ALA A 111 -20.95 17.82 -9.49
CA ALA A 111 -22.28 17.23 -9.64
C ALA A 111 -23.21 17.41 -8.41
N ASP A 112 -22.83 18.24 -7.43
CA ASP A 112 -23.59 18.50 -6.18
C ASP A 112 -23.92 17.23 -5.38
N VAL A 113 -23.02 16.24 -5.41
CA VAL A 113 -23.12 14.98 -4.66
C VAL A 113 -21.78 14.65 -3.98
N GLU A 114 -21.78 13.69 -3.06
CA GLU A 114 -20.54 13.19 -2.44
C GLU A 114 -19.72 12.34 -3.40
N PHE A 115 -18.42 12.16 -3.12
CA PHE A 115 -17.52 11.40 -4.01
C PHE A 115 -18.01 9.97 -4.26
N LEU A 116 -18.65 9.37 -3.26
CA LEU A 116 -19.21 8.02 -3.30
C LEU A 116 -20.36 7.85 -4.29
N GLU A 117 -21.10 8.92 -4.55
CA GLU A 117 -22.29 8.91 -5.40
C GLU A 117 -21.94 9.15 -6.87
N LEU A 118 -20.71 9.58 -7.15
CA LEU A 118 -20.23 9.79 -8.51
C LEU A 118 -20.10 8.47 -9.28
N PRO A 119 -20.48 8.44 -10.57
CA PRO A 119 -20.07 7.40 -11.49
C PRO A 119 -18.54 7.23 -11.54
N ALA A 120 -18.07 6.05 -11.91
CA ALA A 120 -16.63 5.72 -11.92
C ALA A 120 -15.78 6.67 -12.79
N GLU A 121 -16.31 7.14 -13.92
CA GLU A 121 -15.65 8.12 -14.80
C GLU A 121 -15.55 9.51 -14.14
N ASP A 122 -16.56 9.88 -13.34
CA ASP A 122 -16.55 11.15 -12.61
C ASP A 122 -15.64 11.09 -11.38
N GLN A 123 -15.57 9.94 -10.70
CA GLN A 123 -14.55 9.69 -9.66
C GLN A 123 -13.14 9.80 -10.24
N ASP A 124 -12.88 9.21 -11.41
CA ASP A 124 -11.58 9.31 -12.08
C ASP A 124 -11.19 10.76 -12.31
N ALA A 125 -12.07 11.58 -12.89
CA ALA A 125 -11.71 12.96 -13.20
C ALA A 125 -11.65 13.89 -11.97
N VAL A 126 -12.32 13.54 -10.85
CA VAL A 126 -12.02 14.15 -9.54
C VAL A 126 -10.59 13.82 -9.11
N LEU A 127 -10.15 12.57 -9.24
CA LEU A 127 -8.78 12.15 -8.89
C LEU A 127 -7.73 12.77 -9.83
N GLU A 128 -8.04 12.95 -11.11
CA GLU A 128 -7.18 13.69 -12.05
C GLU A 128 -7.01 15.15 -11.62
N THR A 129 -8.11 15.80 -11.22
CA THR A 129 -8.09 17.17 -10.71
C THR A 129 -7.25 17.29 -9.45
N LEU A 130 -7.44 16.36 -8.50
CA LEU A 130 -6.69 16.29 -7.25
C LEU A 130 -5.19 16.02 -7.49
N SER A 131 -4.86 15.16 -8.46
CA SER A 131 -3.48 14.77 -8.74
C SER A 131 -2.72 15.76 -9.63
N GLY A 132 -3.44 16.64 -10.34
CA GLY A 132 -2.86 17.51 -11.37
C GLY A 132 -2.36 16.75 -12.62
N ALA A 133 -2.68 15.46 -12.74
CA ALA A 133 -2.24 14.59 -13.83
C ALA A 133 -3.41 13.80 -14.42
N THR A 134 -3.34 13.52 -15.72
CA THR A 134 -4.33 12.68 -16.39
C THR A 134 -4.16 11.22 -16.01
N LYS A 135 -5.26 10.47 -15.99
CA LYS A 135 -5.28 9.04 -15.75
C LYS A 135 -4.40 8.33 -16.78
N PRO A 136 -3.49 7.44 -16.35
CA PRO A 136 -2.66 6.68 -17.27
C PRO A 136 -3.51 5.80 -18.20
N HIS A 137 -3.09 5.67 -19.45
CA HIS A 137 -3.65 4.68 -20.38
C HIS A 137 -3.15 3.28 -20.04
N ALA A 138 -3.85 2.26 -20.54
CA ALA A 138 -3.41 0.87 -20.42
C ALA A 138 -1.99 0.71 -20.99
N PHE A 139 -1.12 0.07 -20.23
CA PHE A 139 0.25 -0.18 -20.66
C PHE A 139 0.25 -1.09 -21.90
N SER A 140 0.98 -0.69 -22.94
CA SER A 140 1.15 -1.46 -24.17
C SER A 140 2.62 -1.75 -24.39
N LEU A 141 2.93 -3.01 -24.70
CA LEU A 141 4.29 -3.48 -24.97
C LEU A 141 4.83 -3.06 -26.36
N GLU A 142 4.03 -2.36 -27.18
CA GLU A 142 4.42 -2.01 -28.56
C GLU A 142 5.46 -0.88 -28.65
N HIS A 143 5.83 -0.24 -27.53
CA HIS A 143 6.82 0.82 -27.54
C HIS A 143 8.23 0.28 -27.27
N SER A 144 9.16 0.56 -28.17
CA SER A 144 10.61 0.45 -27.95
C SER A 144 11.13 1.49 -26.95
N GLU A 145 10.29 1.91 -25.99
CA GLU A 145 10.71 2.72 -24.87
C GLU A 145 11.66 1.84 -24.05
N VAL A 146 12.95 2.16 -24.19
CA VAL A 146 13.96 1.74 -23.23
C VAL A 146 13.47 2.28 -21.89
N GLY A 147 12.83 1.41 -21.09
CA GLY A 147 12.26 1.81 -19.82
C GLY A 147 13.34 2.52 -19.01
N LEU A 148 12.95 3.55 -18.25
CA LEU A 148 13.88 4.39 -17.48
C LEU A 148 14.70 3.64 -16.41
N GLY A 149 14.66 2.30 -16.37
CA GLY A 149 15.21 1.48 -15.32
C GLY A 149 14.46 1.76 -14.03
N GLY A 150 13.60 0.83 -13.61
CA GLY A 150 13.13 0.87 -12.23
C GLY A 150 14.36 0.82 -11.30
N ALA A 151 14.33 1.56 -10.19
CA ALA A 151 15.30 1.35 -9.13
C ALA A 151 15.36 -0.15 -8.80
N PRO A 152 16.54 -0.72 -8.46
CA PRO A 152 16.65 -2.14 -8.12
C PRO A 152 15.54 -2.54 -7.15
N ALA A 153 14.90 -3.69 -7.37
CA ALA A 153 13.72 -4.15 -6.62
C ALA A 153 13.86 -4.17 -5.08
N GLY A 154 15.08 -3.99 -4.55
CA GLY A 154 15.38 -3.86 -3.13
C GLY A 154 15.36 -2.44 -2.54
N ASN A 155 15.15 -1.39 -3.35
CA ASN A 155 15.09 -0.02 -2.86
C ASN A 155 13.65 0.52 -2.96
N GLN A 156 13.05 0.91 -1.84
CA GLN A 156 11.97 1.90 -1.85
C GLN A 156 12.60 3.30 -1.78
N PRO A 157 12.74 4.03 -2.89
CA PRO A 157 13.30 5.38 -2.88
C PRO A 157 12.29 6.43 -2.40
N VAL A 158 11.04 6.03 -2.14
CA VAL A 158 9.95 6.94 -1.78
C VAL A 158 9.82 6.97 -0.26
N ASN A 159 10.10 8.13 0.33
CA ASN A 159 9.75 8.38 1.71
C ASN A 159 8.31 8.95 1.76
N GLU A 160 7.40 8.20 2.38
CA GLU A 160 6.01 8.58 2.63
C GLU A 160 5.86 9.95 3.29
N ASP A 161 6.85 10.37 4.09
CA ASP A 161 6.79 11.60 4.87
C ASP A 161 6.84 12.87 3.99
N PHE A 162 7.14 12.75 2.70
CA PHE A 162 7.13 13.85 1.73
C PHE A 162 5.98 13.78 0.72
N LEU A 163 5.05 12.85 0.88
CA LEU A 163 3.93 12.68 -0.04
C LEU A 163 2.71 13.50 0.41
N GLU A 164 2.08 14.16 -0.55
CA GLU A 164 0.72 14.69 -0.39
C GLU A 164 -0.32 13.55 -0.41
N PHE A 165 -1.58 13.88 -0.13
CA PHE A 165 -2.66 12.91 0.03
C PHE A 165 -2.79 11.92 -1.14
N PHE A 166 -2.88 12.40 -2.40
CA PHE A 166 -3.12 11.49 -3.54
C PHE A 166 -1.92 10.56 -3.83
N PRO A 167 -0.66 11.03 -3.93
CA PRO A 167 0.50 10.14 -4.04
C PRO A 167 0.61 9.13 -2.89
N LEU A 168 0.29 9.54 -1.65
CA LEU A 168 0.26 8.66 -0.49
C LEU A 168 -0.84 7.60 -0.62
N LEU A 169 -2.04 7.97 -1.05
CA LEU A 169 -3.15 7.06 -1.33
C LEU A 169 -2.75 6.00 -2.36
N VAL A 170 -2.07 6.40 -3.45
CA VAL A 170 -1.58 5.49 -4.49
C VAL A 170 -0.51 4.54 -3.94
N LEU A 171 0.45 5.04 -3.17
CA LEU A 171 1.47 4.21 -2.53
C LEU A 171 0.83 3.19 -1.58
N ASN A 172 -0.05 3.63 -0.70
CA ASN A 172 -0.70 2.76 0.28
C ASN A 172 -1.68 1.79 -0.38
N THR A 173 -2.26 2.14 -1.53
CA THR A 173 -3.04 1.20 -2.34
C THR A 173 -2.18 0.05 -2.84
N ARG A 174 -0.97 0.36 -3.34
CA ARG A 174 -0.01 -0.66 -3.78
C ARG A 174 0.49 -1.52 -2.63
N GLN A 175 0.82 -0.91 -1.49
CA GLN A 175 1.22 -1.64 -0.28
C GLN A 175 0.08 -2.54 0.22
N GLY A 176 -1.16 -2.03 0.26
CA GLY A 176 -2.33 -2.80 0.66
C GLY A 176 -2.70 -3.90 -0.32
N PHE A 177 -2.39 -3.76 -1.62
CA PHE A 177 -2.71 -4.77 -2.62
C PHE A 177 -1.64 -5.87 -2.74
N TYR A 178 -0.36 -5.52 -2.59
CA TYR A 178 0.76 -6.45 -2.77
C TYR A 178 1.48 -6.85 -1.47
N GLY A 179 1.18 -6.20 -0.34
CA GLY A 179 1.78 -6.51 0.95
C GLY A 179 1.34 -7.86 1.52
N ASP A 180 1.97 -8.27 2.62
CA ASP A 180 1.57 -9.50 3.32
C ASP A 180 0.14 -9.36 3.89
N PRO A 181 -0.75 -10.36 3.71
CA PRO A 181 -2.12 -10.29 4.19
C PRO A 181 -2.28 -10.08 5.70
N VAL A 182 -1.22 -10.32 6.51
CA VAL A 182 -1.23 -10.06 7.96
C VAL A 182 -1.60 -8.60 8.28
N TYR A 183 -1.25 -7.66 7.40
CA TYR A 183 -1.57 -6.24 7.56
C TYR A 183 -3.01 -5.88 7.18
N GLY A 184 -3.84 -6.85 6.79
CA GLY A 184 -5.26 -6.65 6.52
C GLY A 184 -5.58 -6.27 5.07
N GLY A 185 -4.58 -6.01 4.24
CA GLY A 185 -4.72 -5.92 2.79
C GLY A 185 -4.52 -7.27 2.11
N ASN A 186 -4.40 -7.26 0.79
CA ASN A 186 -4.11 -8.41 -0.06
C ASN A 186 -4.88 -9.67 0.38
N GLU A 187 -6.17 -9.49 0.68
CA GLU A 187 -6.99 -10.54 1.27
C GLU A 187 -6.95 -11.79 0.39
N ASN A 188 -6.81 -12.96 0.99
CA ASN A 188 -6.64 -14.23 0.27
C ASN A 188 -5.47 -14.27 -0.73
N ARG A 189 -4.50 -13.35 -0.60
CA ARG A 189 -3.33 -13.22 -1.50
C ARG A 189 -3.73 -12.89 -2.95
N VAL A 190 -4.86 -12.20 -3.16
CA VAL A 190 -5.36 -11.91 -4.51
C VAL A 190 -4.37 -11.13 -5.34
N GLY A 191 -3.70 -10.12 -4.79
CA GLY A 191 -2.73 -9.31 -5.52
C GLY A 191 -1.50 -10.11 -5.91
N TRP A 192 -1.09 -11.06 -5.07
CA TRP A 192 -0.02 -12.01 -5.43
C TRP A 192 -0.45 -12.95 -6.56
N GLY A 193 -1.68 -13.47 -6.50
CA GLY A 193 -2.25 -14.30 -7.56
C GLY A 193 -2.30 -13.58 -8.91
N VAL A 194 -2.66 -12.29 -8.94
CA VAL A 194 -2.69 -11.47 -10.16
C VAL A 194 -1.33 -11.40 -10.84
N ILE A 195 -0.24 -11.29 -10.07
CA ILE A 195 1.12 -11.19 -10.62
C ILE A 195 1.83 -12.55 -10.76
N GLY A 196 1.12 -13.66 -10.52
CA GLY A 196 1.70 -15.00 -10.58
C GLY A 196 2.70 -15.31 -9.46
N PHE A 197 2.59 -14.62 -8.33
CA PHE A 197 3.40 -14.86 -7.13
C PHE A 197 2.63 -15.76 -6.16
N ASP A 198 3.18 -16.93 -5.84
CA ASP A 198 2.52 -17.83 -4.88
C ASP A 198 2.59 -17.31 -3.42
N GLY A 199 3.63 -16.52 -3.12
CA GLY A 199 3.94 -16.08 -1.77
C GLY A 199 4.40 -17.17 -0.80
N PRO A 200 4.80 -16.77 0.42
CA PRO A 200 5.07 -17.70 1.52
C PRO A 200 3.79 -18.40 2.02
N PRO A 201 3.86 -19.65 2.50
CA PRO A 201 2.72 -20.35 3.09
C PRO A 201 2.24 -19.69 4.39
N SER A 202 3.14 -19.06 5.15
CA SER A 202 2.88 -18.34 6.39
C SER A 202 3.91 -17.22 6.61
N LEU A 203 3.58 -16.23 7.45
CA LEU A 203 4.56 -15.20 7.82
C LEU A 203 5.82 -15.81 8.45
N ALA A 204 5.67 -16.82 9.31
CA ALA A 204 6.79 -17.51 9.94
C ALA A 204 7.80 -18.08 8.95
N SER A 205 7.34 -18.57 7.79
CA SER A 205 8.23 -19.12 6.76
C SER A 205 9.18 -18.08 6.13
N THR A 206 8.86 -16.79 6.26
CA THR A 206 9.73 -15.68 5.83
C THR A 206 10.81 -15.35 6.85
N MET A 207 10.60 -15.72 8.12
CA MET A 207 11.49 -15.41 9.24
C MET A 207 12.44 -16.56 9.55
N ASP A 208 12.02 -17.81 9.35
CA ASP A 208 12.82 -19.01 9.63
C ASP A 208 13.68 -19.48 8.43
N GLY A 209 13.55 -18.82 7.28
CA GLY A 209 14.30 -19.13 6.06
C GLY A 209 13.82 -20.36 5.30
N SER A 210 12.64 -20.92 5.63
CA SER A 210 12.06 -22.05 4.90
C SER A 210 11.44 -21.67 3.55
N TYR A 211 11.09 -20.39 3.35
CA TYR A 211 10.62 -19.88 2.07
C TYR A 211 11.75 -19.28 1.22
N THR A 212 11.70 -19.52 -0.10
CA THR A 212 12.65 -18.94 -1.06
C THR A 212 11.96 -18.45 -2.33
N THR A 213 12.43 -17.32 -2.86
CA THR A 213 12.00 -16.73 -4.13
C THR A 213 12.88 -17.14 -5.31
N ARG A 214 13.87 -18.04 -5.11
CA ARG A 214 14.84 -18.43 -6.14
C ARG A 214 14.21 -18.87 -7.46
N LYS A 215 13.04 -19.52 -7.42
CA LYS A 215 12.30 -19.97 -8.61
C LYS A 215 11.82 -18.83 -9.53
N TYR A 216 11.77 -17.59 -9.03
CA TYR A 216 11.41 -16.40 -9.79
C TYR A 216 12.63 -15.60 -10.26
N MET A 217 13.84 -15.98 -9.84
CA MET A 217 15.06 -15.27 -10.17
C MET A 217 15.68 -15.86 -11.44
N VAL A 218 16.21 -14.99 -12.30
CA VAL A 218 17.00 -15.42 -13.47
C VAL A 218 18.43 -15.69 -13.01
N GLU A 219 18.82 -16.95 -12.94
CA GLU A 219 20.19 -17.33 -12.59
C GLU A 219 21.17 -16.80 -13.64
N GLY A 220 22.21 -16.09 -13.18
CA GLY A 220 23.25 -15.54 -14.05
C GLY A 220 22.87 -14.24 -14.78
N ALA A 221 21.71 -13.64 -14.48
CA ALA A 221 21.39 -12.31 -15.01
C ALA A 221 22.36 -11.27 -14.45
N GLU A 222 23.10 -10.62 -15.35
CA GLU A 222 23.88 -9.42 -15.03
C GLU A 222 23.00 -8.19 -15.29
N TRP A 223 22.99 -7.27 -14.32
CA TRP A 223 22.34 -5.97 -14.54
C TRP A 223 23.09 -5.23 -15.66
N PRO A 224 22.42 -4.68 -16.69
CA PRO A 224 23.08 -4.01 -17.80
C PRO A 224 23.57 -2.62 -17.36
N TYR A 225 24.62 -2.59 -16.55
CA TYR A 225 25.18 -1.36 -15.97
C TYR A 225 25.58 -0.31 -17.01
N ASP A 226 25.99 -0.75 -18.20
CA ASP A 226 26.35 0.13 -19.32
C ASP A 226 25.14 0.92 -19.85
N GLN A 227 23.91 0.42 -19.64
CA GLN A 227 22.67 1.06 -20.09
C GLN A 227 22.08 1.99 -19.03
N HIS A 228 22.51 1.86 -17.77
CA HIS A 228 22.01 2.62 -16.62
C HIS A 228 23.17 3.12 -15.74
N PRO A 229 24.00 4.06 -16.22
CA PRO A 229 25.17 4.53 -15.48
C PRO A 229 24.82 5.20 -14.14
N GLU A 230 23.58 5.69 -13.96
CA GLU A 230 23.08 6.32 -12.74
C GLU A 230 23.01 5.37 -11.53
N VAL A 231 22.81 4.06 -11.72
CA VAL A 231 22.84 3.07 -10.64
C VAL A 231 24.25 2.69 -10.19
N LEU A 232 25.29 3.11 -10.93
CA LEU A 232 26.69 2.85 -10.58
C LEU A 232 27.17 3.60 -9.32
N ARG A 233 26.36 4.52 -8.75
CA ARG A 233 26.63 5.14 -7.44
C ARG A 233 26.83 4.12 -6.31
N TYR A 234 26.44 2.86 -6.52
CA TYR A 234 26.58 1.77 -5.55
C TYR A 234 27.66 0.73 -5.89
N ARG A 235 28.48 0.96 -6.93
CA ARG A 235 29.61 0.08 -7.22
C ARG A 235 30.61 0.20 -6.07
N ARG A 236 30.56 -0.72 -5.10
CA ARG A 236 31.65 -0.87 -4.12
C ARG A 236 32.90 -1.27 -4.91
N PRO A 237 34.06 -0.63 -4.64
CA PRO A 237 35.32 -0.95 -5.32
C PRO A 237 35.73 -2.40 -5.11
#